data_AF-A0A1Y1LGT9-F1
#
_entry.id   AF-A0A1Y1LGT9-F1
#
_cell.length_a   1.000
_cell.length_b   1.000
_cell.length_c   1.000
_cell.angle_alpha   90.00
_cell.angle_beta   90.00
_cell.angle_gamma   90.00
#
_symmetry.space_group_name_H-M   'P 1'
#
loop_
_entity.id
_entity.type
_entity.pdbx_description
1 polymer ?
#
loop_
_entity_poly.entity_id
_entity_poly.type
_entity_poly.pdbx_seq_one_letter_code
_entity_poly.pdbx_strand_id
1 'polypeptide(L)'
;DAGNATLGFGGIYFINMKKRYDRVDALALQCFLSGVEVEEVAAVEPDMMSDAGMPPSKSPGSVKVGERGAWRAHANIWSTVLRNRLPPVIILESDATWDVNIRSIMLNMNRHFHKFLTNINSTRLHNPRWRDDTGESTRGTEAEDDPWQSDHWDILSLGHCHDTAANRNISLIYDDPSVPPGKEFGDTVLG
;
A
#
# COMPACT_ATOMS: atom_id res chain seq x y z
N ASP A 1 -16.11 2.70 -1.48
CA ASP A 1 -15.36 3.86 -0.96
C ASP A 1 -14.12 3.36 -0.20
N ALA A 2 -13.30 4.27 0.33
CA ALA A 2 -12.10 3.93 1.12
C ALA A 2 -12.38 3.34 2.52
N GLY A 3 -13.65 3.21 2.91
CA GLY A 3 -14.09 2.66 4.18
C GLY A 3 -14.75 1.29 4.04
N ASN A 4 -14.71 0.63 2.88
CA ASN A 4 -15.24 -0.73 2.72
C ASN A 4 -14.29 -1.79 3.35
N ALA A 5 -14.62 -3.08 3.22
CA ALA A 5 -13.84 -4.17 3.80
C ALA A 5 -12.42 -4.30 3.23
N THR A 6 -12.17 -3.78 2.03
CA THR A 6 -10.85 -3.75 1.38
C THR A 6 -10.21 -2.36 1.37
N LEU A 7 -10.75 -1.42 2.17
CA LEU A 7 -10.28 -0.04 2.29
C LEU A 7 -10.23 0.73 0.96
N GLY A 8 -11.09 0.36 0.01
CA GLY A 8 -11.17 0.96 -1.32
C GLY A 8 -10.19 0.40 -2.36
N PHE A 9 -9.45 -0.66 -2.02
CA PHE A 9 -8.53 -1.35 -2.94
C PHE A 9 -9.18 -2.61 -3.53
N GLY A 10 -8.57 -3.17 -4.58
CA GLY A 10 -9.00 -4.44 -5.18
C GLY A 10 -8.81 -5.65 -4.26
N GLY A 11 -7.99 -5.51 -3.22
CA GLY A 11 -7.76 -6.52 -2.20
C GLY A 11 -6.66 -6.09 -1.22
N ILE A 12 -6.54 -6.83 -0.11
CA ILE A 12 -5.48 -6.67 0.88
C ILE A 12 -4.77 -8.00 1.01
N TYR A 13 -3.47 -8.04 0.69
CA TYR A 13 -2.67 -9.25 0.68
C TYR A 13 -1.72 -9.28 1.85
N PHE A 14 -1.88 -10.28 2.72
CA PHE A 14 -1.10 -10.47 3.93
C PHE A 14 0.00 -11.50 3.69
N ILE A 15 1.25 -11.07 3.67
CA ILE A 15 2.41 -11.95 3.48
C ILE A 15 2.74 -12.64 4.79
N ASN A 16 2.68 -13.97 4.82
CA ASN A 16 2.93 -14.74 6.02
C ASN A 16 3.80 -15.98 5.78
N MET A 17 4.64 -16.29 6.77
CA MET A 17 5.40 -17.54 6.75
C MET A 17 4.50 -18.69 7.22
N LYS A 18 4.59 -19.85 6.56
CA LYS A 18 3.70 -21.01 6.77
C LYS A 18 3.60 -21.49 8.22
N LYS A 19 4.63 -21.24 9.03
CA LYS A 19 4.71 -21.71 10.43
C LYS A 19 4.29 -20.64 11.46
N ARG A 20 3.96 -19.42 11.02
CA ARG A 20 3.64 -18.28 11.90
C ARG A 20 2.13 -18.19 12.15
N TYR A 21 1.58 -19.24 12.76
CA TYR A 21 0.17 -19.28 13.15
C TYR A 21 -0.19 -18.16 14.13
N ASP A 22 0.74 -17.77 15.00
CA ASP A 22 0.59 -16.63 15.91
C ASP A 22 0.24 -15.32 15.18
N ARG A 23 0.78 -15.14 13.96
CA ARG A 23 0.48 -13.96 13.12
C ARG A 23 -0.88 -14.08 12.43
N VAL A 24 -1.26 -15.27 11.99
CA VAL A 24 -2.59 -15.54 11.43
C VAL A 24 -3.68 -15.34 12.48
N ASP A 25 -3.46 -15.83 13.71
CA ASP A 25 -4.42 -15.68 14.81
C ASP A 25 -4.60 -14.21 15.18
N ALA A 26 -3.50 -13.45 15.27
CA ALA A 26 -3.54 -12.01 15.49
C ALA A 26 -4.23 -11.27 14.34
N LEU A 27 -3.97 -11.65 13.09
CA LEU A 27 -4.63 -11.10 11.91
C LEU A 27 -6.14 -11.35 11.95
N ALA A 28 -6.56 -12.57 12.27
CA ALA A 28 -7.97 -12.94 12.35
C ALA A 28 -8.72 -12.08 13.37
N LEU A 29 -8.12 -11.84 14.54
CA LEU A 29 -8.69 -10.95 15.55
C LEU A 29 -8.79 -9.50 15.04
N GLN A 30 -7.73 -8.98 14.42
CA GLN A 30 -7.73 -7.62 13.86
C GLN A 30 -8.80 -7.45 12.77
N CYS A 31 -8.91 -8.41 11.85
CA CYS A 31 -9.92 -8.42 10.79
C CYS A 31 -11.33 -8.47 11.36
N PHE A 32 -11.58 -9.35 12.35
CA PHE A 32 -12.87 -9.46 13.01
C PHE A 32 -13.29 -8.16 13.70
N LEU A 33 -12.37 -7.52 14.44
CA LEU A 33 -12.67 -6.30 15.19
C LEU A 33 -12.87 -5.08 14.28
N SER A 34 -12.17 -5.02 13.14
CA SER A 34 -12.20 -3.87 12.23
C SER A 34 -13.15 -4.05 11.04
N GLY A 35 -13.64 -5.26 10.78
CA GLY A 35 -14.44 -5.59 9.60
C GLY A 35 -13.67 -5.46 8.29
N VAL A 36 -12.37 -5.77 8.31
CA VAL A 36 -11.47 -5.78 7.14
C VAL A 36 -11.31 -7.20 6.62
N GLU A 37 -11.26 -7.35 5.30
CA GLU A 37 -11.03 -8.62 4.62
C GLU A 37 -9.61 -8.65 4.03
N VAL A 38 -8.90 -9.75 4.29
CA VAL A 38 -7.52 -9.96 3.86
C VAL A 38 -7.36 -11.34 3.26
N GLU A 39 -6.50 -11.46 2.25
CA GLU A 39 -6.10 -12.72 1.64
C GLU A 39 -4.66 -13.04 2.04
N GLU A 40 -4.44 -14.22 2.62
CA GLU A 40 -3.11 -14.67 2.97
C GLU A 40 -2.33 -15.08 1.70
N VAL A 41 -1.11 -14.57 1.58
CA VAL A 41 -0.16 -14.92 0.53
C VAL A 41 1.09 -15.48 1.19
N ALA A 42 1.59 -16.59 0.65
CA ALA A 42 2.78 -17.25 1.19
C ALA A 42 4.02 -16.34 1.07
N ALA A 43 4.73 -16.16 2.18
CA ALA A 43 6.07 -15.58 2.19
C ALA A 43 7.06 -16.48 1.44
N VAL A 44 8.20 -15.88 1.07
CA VAL A 44 9.28 -16.60 0.42
C VAL A 44 10.36 -16.90 1.46
N GLU A 45 10.49 -18.19 1.78
CA GLU A 45 11.47 -18.68 2.75
C GLU A 45 12.87 -18.81 2.11
N PRO A 46 13.96 -18.79 2.91
CA PRO A 46 15.33 -18.86 2.41
C PRO A 46 15.62 -20.03 1.45
N ASP A 47 15.02 -21.19 1.70
CA ASP A 47 15.16 -22.41 0.91
C ASP A 47 14.40 -22.39 -0.43
N MET A 48 13.49 -21.42 -0.60
CA MET A 48 12.73 -21.21 -1.84
C MET A 48 13.45 -20.29 -2.84
N MET A 49 14.60 -19.72 -2.47
CA MET A 49 15.29 -18.71 -3.27
C MET A 49 16.61 -19.23 -3.84
N SER A 50 16.94 -18.72 -5.02
CA SER A 50 18.27 -18.79 -5.62
C SER A 50 18.80 -17.37 -5.86
N ASP A 51 20.11 -17.20 -5.99
CA ASP A 51 20.69 -15.89 -6.32
C ASP A 51 20.28 -15.40 -7.73
N ALA A 52 19.85 -16.30 -8.61
CA ALA A 52 19.32 -15.96 -9.92
C ALA A 52 17.94 -15.29 -9.81
N GLY A 53 17.75 -14.19 -10.54
CA GLY A 53 16.48 -13.46 -10.60
C GLY A 53 16.23 -12.48 -9.44
N MET A 54 17.22 -12.28 -8.56
CA MET A 54 17.23 -11.18 -7.59
C MET A 54 17.40 -9.83 -8.31
N PRO A 55 16.84 -8.72 -7.76
CA PRO A 55 16.93 -7.43 -8.40
C PRO A 55 18.37 -6.92 -8.36
N PRO A 56 18.75 -6.00 -9.26
CA PRO A 56 20.01 -5.29 -9.15
C PRO A 56 20.09 -4.61 -7.78
N SER A 57 21.10 -4.94 -6.99
CA SER A 57 21.35 -4.31 -5.69
C SER A 57 22.51 -3.34 -5.83
N LYS A 58 22.36 -2.13 -5.26
CA LYS A 58 23.48 -1.19 -5.09
C LYS A 58 24.53 -1.69 -4.09
N SER A 59 24.19 -2.72 -3.31
CA SER A 59 25.07 -3.35 -2.33
C SER A 59 24.84 -4.87 -2.32
N PRO A 60 25.26 -5.57 -3.39
CA PRO A 60 25.13 -7.02 -3.49
C PRO A 60 26.08 -7.67 -2.47
N GLY A 61 25.56 -7.99 -1.29
CA GLY A 61 26.34 -8.51 -0.16
C GLY A 61 25.88 -7.97 1.21
N SER A 62 25.20 -6.83 1.24
CA SER A 62 24.70 -6.24 2.50
C SER A 62 23.25 -6.60 2.82
N VAL A 63 22.51 -7.19 1.87
CA VAL A 63 21.09 -7.53 2.02
C VAL A 63 20.96 -8.88 2.72
N LYS A 64 20.34 -8.88 3.90
CA LYS A 64 20.12 -10.09 4.70
C LYS A 64 19.21 -11.07 3.94
N VAL A 65 19.35 -12.36 4.25
CA VAL A 65 18.54 -13.42 3.61
C VAL A 65 17.04 -13.15 3.79
N GLY A 66 16.61 -12.73 4.97
CA GLY A 66 15.21 -12.38 5.23
C GLY A 66 14.70 -11.21 4.40
N GLU A 67 15.53 -10.17 4.20
CA GLU A 67 15.20 -9.01 3.36
C GLU A 67 15.03 -9.41 1.89
N ARG A 68 15.82 -10.39 1.41
CA ARG A 68 15.64 -10.97 0.08
C ARG A 68 14.31 -11.71 -0.05
N GLY A 69 13.93 -12.48 0.98
CA GLY A 69 12.64 -13.19 1.04
C GLY A 69 11.46 -12.25 1.02
N ALA A 70 11.49 -11.20 1.86
CA ALA A 70 10.48 -10.14 1.89
C ALA A 70 10.33 -9.49 0.51
N TRP A 71 11.44 -9.04 -0.08
CA TRP A 71 11.41 -8.44 -1.42
C TRP A 71 10.80 -9.39 -2.46
N ARG A 72 11.19 -10.66 -2.47
CA ARG A 72 10.70 -11.64 -3.45
C ARG A 72 9.21 -11.91 -3.28
N ALA A 73 8.70 -11.92 -2.05
CA ALA A 73 7.28 -12.06 -1.77
C ALA A 73 6.47 -10.88 -2.33
N HIS A 74 6.93 -9.64 -2.13
CA HIS A 74 6.32 -8.46 -2.76
C HIS A 74 6.38 -8.52 -4.29
N ALA A 75 7.54 -8.91 -4.85
CA ALA A 75 7.71 -9.04 -6.29
C ALA A 75 6.78 -10.09 -6.91
N ASN A 76 6.48 -11.19 -6.20
CA ASN A 76 5.48 -12.15 -6.65
C ASN A 76 4.10 -11.50 -6.79
N ILE A 77 3.66 -10.74 -5.78
CA ILE A 77 2.39 -10.03 -5.79
C ILE A 77 2.34 -8.99 -6.92
N TRP A 78 3.37 -8.14 -7.05
CA TRP A 78 3.43 -7.16 -8.14
C TRP A 78 3.31 -7.85 -9.50
N SER A 79 4.00 -8.98 -9.67
CA SER A 79 3.95 -9.73 -10.91
C SER A 79 2.56 -10.27 -11.22
N THR A 80 1.84 -10.77 -10.21
CA THR A 80 0.43 -11.20 -10.32
C THR A 80 -0.47 -10.03 -10.71
N VAL A 81 -0.38 -8.90 -9.99
CA VAL A 81 -1.16 -7.70 -10.26
C VAL A 81 -0.94 -7.19 -11.68
N LEU A 82 0.31 -7.14 -12.14
CA LEU A 82 0.67 -6.66 -13.47
C LEU A 82 0.22 -7.62 -14.58
N ARG A 83 0.50 -8.92 -14.45
CA ARG A 83 0.16 -9.92 -15.49
C ARG A 83 -1.34 -10.11 -15.66
N ASN A 84 -2.08 -10.07 -14.55
CA ASN A 84 -3.54 -10.27 -14.56
C ASN A 84 -4.33 -8.97 -14.69
N ARG A 85 -3.63 -7.84 -14.83
CA ARG A 85 -4.22 -6.49 -14.93
C ARG A 85 -5.19 -6.16 -13.78
N LEU A 86 -4.87 -6.59 -12.55
CA LEU A 86 -5.72 -6.37 -11.37
C LEU A 86 -5.71 -4.90 -10.91
N PRO A 87 -6.78 -4.41 -10.26
CA PRO A 87 -6.75 -3.13 -9.55
C PRO A 87 -5.61 -3.08 -8.51
N PRO A 88 -5.26 -1.89 -8.01
CA PRO A 88 -4.28 -1.76 -6.93
C PRO A 88 -4.70 -2.54 -5.68
N VAL A 89 -3.72 -3.08 -4.97
CA VAL A 89 -3.90 -3.86 -3.74
C VAL A 89 -3.02 -3.31 -2.63
N ILE A 90 -3.43 -3.49 -1.37
CA ILE A 90 -2.56 -3.28 -0.22
C ILE A 90 -1.73 -4.55 -0.02
N ILE A 91 -0.43 -4.41 0.28
CA ILE A 91 0.43 -5.50 0.71
C ILE A 91 0.80 -5.26 2.17
N LEU A 92 0.48 -6.22 3.04
CA LEU A 92 0.77 -6.19 4.48
C LEU A 92 1.83 -7.22 4.81
N GLU A 93 2.85 -6.81 5.58
CA GLU A 93 3.80 -7.74 6.19
C GLU A 93 3.21 -8.36 7.47
N SER A 94 3.72 -9.54 7.85
CA SER A 94 3.17 -10.34 8.95
C SER A 94 3.19 -9.67 10.34
N ASP A 95 3.93 -8.58 10.50
CA ASP A 95 4.06 -7.81 11.73
C ASP A 95 3.33 -6.45 11.69
N ALA A 96 2.58 -6.17 10.62
CA ALA A 96 1.71 -5.00 10.55
C ALA A 96 0.51 -5.14 11.50
N THR A 97 0.17 -4.02 12.16
CA THR A 97 -1.04 -3.90 12.97
C THR A 97 -1.74 -2.57 12.71
N TRP A 98 -3.04 -2.49 13.03
CA TRP A 98 -3.84 -1.29 12.81
C TRP A 98 -4.87 -1.04 13.92
N ASP A 99 -5.39 0.19 13.97
CA ASP A 99 -6.46 0.58 14.87
C ASP A 99 -7.80 -0.07 14.44
N VAL A 100 -8.63 -0.49 15.39
CA VAL A 100 -9.93 -1.10 15.10
C VAL A 100 -10.85 -0.21 14.25
N ASN A 101 -10.63 1.11 14.27
CA ASN A 101 -11.35 2.09 13.47
C ASN A 101 -10.72 2.36 12.09
N ILE A 102 -9.82 1.49 11.60
CA ILE A 102 -9.07 1.68 10.34
C ILE A 102 -9.94 2.07 9.16
N ARG A 103 -11.17 1.55 9.06
CA ARG A 103 -12.10 1.90 7.97
C ARG A 103 -12.47 3.39 7.97
N SER A 104 -12.71 3.96 9.16
CA SER A 104 -12.99 5.39 9.33
C SER A 104 -11.72 6.23 9.11
N ILE A 105 -10.58 5.76 9.61
CA ILE A 105 -9.26 6.40 9.43
C ILE A 105 -8.92 6.50 7.94
N MET A 106 -9.05 5.39 7.20
CA MET A 106 -8.77 5.32 5.77
C MET A 106 -9.74 6.19 4.96
N LEU A 107 -11.01 6.24 5.36
CA LEU A 107 -11.97 7.17 4.74
C LEU A 107 -11.58 8.64 4.97
N ASN A 108 -11.11 9.00 6.16
CA ASN A 108 -10.62 10.34 6.45
C ASN A 108 -9.35 10.66 5.63
N MET A 109 -8.36 9.76 5.67
CA MET A 109 -7.14 9.87 4.89
C MET A 109 -7.43 10.03 3.40
N ASN A 110 -8.40 9.29 2.86
CA ASN A 110 -8.78 9.36 1.46
C ASN A 110 -9.25 10.76 1.03
N ARG A 111 -10.09 11.41 1.85
CA ARG A 111 -10.54 12.79 1.59
C ARG A 111 -9.36 13.76 1.54
N HIS A 112 -8.43 13.63 2.48
CA HIS A 112 -7.24 14.47 2.53
C HIS A 112 -6.24 14.13 1.42
N PHE A 113 -6.17 12.88 0.98
CA PHE A 113 -5.36 12.45 -0.15
C PHE A 113 -5.81 13.12 -1.46
N HIS A 114 -7.13 13.20 -1.71
CA HIS A 114 -7.67 13.96 -2.86
C HIS A 114 -7.27 15.44 -2.82
N LYS A 115 -7.34 16.06 -1.63
CA LYS A 115 -6.90 17.43 -1.42
C LYS A 115 -5.39 17.58 -1.66
N PHE A 116 -4.59 16.62 -1.21
CA PHE A 116 -3.15 16.60 -1.44
C PHE A 116 -2.81 16.53 -2.93
N LEU A 117 -3.41 15.59 -3.68
CA LEU A 117 -3.22 15.47 -5.13
C LEU A 117 -3.59 16.77 -5.86
N THR A 118 -4.68 17.43 -5.44
CA THR A 118 -5.08 18.74 -5.96
C THR A 118 -4.03 19.81 -5.67
N ASN A 119 -3.54 19.90 -4.42
CA ASN A 119 -2.58 20.91 -3.99
C ASN A 119 -1.24 20.83 -4.73
N ILE A 120 -0.80 19.62 -5.06
CA ILE A 120 0.45 19.40 -5.80
C ILE A 120 0.26 19.47 -7.32
N ASN A 121 -0.95 19.79 -7.80
CA ASN A 121 -1.33 19.71 -9.22
C ASN A 121 -0.93 18.37 -9.84
N SER A 122 -1.27 17.27 -9.16
CA SER A 122 -0.89 15.93 -9.62
C SER A 122 -1.45 15.66 -11.01
N THR A 123 -0.62 15.03 -11.84
CA THR A 123 -0.99 14.65 -13.21
C THR A 123 -1.10 13.14 -13.29
N ARG A 124 -2.02 12.67 -14.16
CA ARG A 124 -2.19 11.25 -14.40
C ARG A 124 -0.91 10.67 -15.00
N LEU A 125 -0.45 9.58 -14.44
CA LEU A 125 0.62 8.75 -14.96
C LEU A 125 0.14 8.02 -16.21
N HIS A 126 1.06 7.81 -17.13
CA HIS A 126 0.79 7.03 -18.33
C HIS A 126 0.53 5.57 -17.93
N ASN A 127 -0.66 5.06 -18.24
CA ASN A 127 -1.02 3.67 -17.97
C ASN A 127 -0.97 2.82 -19.25
N PRO A 128 0.06 1.98 -19.45
CA PRO A 128 0.18 1.16 -20.65
C PRO A 128 -0.87 0.04 -20.73
N ARG A 129 -1.69 -0.18 -19.68
CA ARG A 129 -2.85 -1.09 -19.76
C ARG A 129 -3.89 -0.63 -20.77
N TRP A 130 -3.94 0.67 -21.07
CA TRP A 130 -4.91 1.28 -21.97
C TRP A 130 -4.19 1.75 -23.24
N ARG A 131 -3.95 0.82 -24.18
CA ARG A 131 -3.53 1.21 -25.53
C ARG A 131 -4.68 1.98 -26.17
N ASP A 132 -4.37 3.20 -26.58
CA ASP A 132 -5.22 4.13 -27.33
C ASP A 132 -5.41 3.66 -28.78
N ASP A 133 -5.82 2.39 -28.98
CA ASP A 133 -5.99 1.80 -30.31
C ASP A 133 -7.28 2.27 -31.01
N THR A 134 -8.05 3.19 -30.41
CA THR A 134 -9.30 3.71 -30.99
C THR A 134 -9.24 5.18 -31.41
N GLY A 135 -8.18 5.94 -31.10
CA GLY A 135 -8.04 7.33 -31.55
C GLY A 135 -9.15 8.28 -31.07
N GLU A 136 -10.03 7.77 -30.20
CA GLU A 136 -10.95 8.53 -29.42
C GLU A 136 -10.27 8.71 -28.07
N SER A 137 -9.95 9.97 -27.76
CA SER A 137 -9.91 10.43 -26.38
C SER A 137 -11.31 10.25 -25.78
N THR A 138 -11.77 9.01 -25.65
CA THR A 138 -12.58 8.63 -24.52
C THR A 138 -11.67 8.95 -23.35
N ARG A 139 -11.87 10.16 -22.79
CA ARG A 139 -11.78 10.39 -21.35
C ARG A 139 -12.17 9.07 -20.74
N GLY A 140 -11.18 8.26 -20.37
CA GLY A 140 -11.43 6.92 -19.87
C GLY A 140 -12.47 7.15 -18.82
N THR A 141 -13.66 6.57 -19.03
CA THR A 141 -14.71 6.54 -18.02
C THR A 141 -13.96 6.15 -16.78
N GLU A 142 -13.78 7.16 -15.93
CA GLU A 142 -12.97 7.05 -14.74
C GLU A 142 -13.49 5.80 -14.04
N ALA A 143 -12.61 5.09 -13.35
CA ALA A 143 -13.12 4.18 -12.35
C ALA A 143 -14.00 5.04 -11.42
N GLU A 144 -15.30 5.11 -11.68
CA GLU A 144 -16.28 5.82 -10.85
C GLU A 144 -16.19 5.29 -9.40
N ASP A 145 -15.57 4.11 -9.24
CA ASP A 145 -15.26 3.40 -8.01
C ASP A 145 -13.75 3.31 -7.64
N ASP A 146 -12.87 4.20 -8.11
CA ASP A 146 -11.46 4.28 -7.62
C ASP A 146 -11.28 5.42 -6.61
N PRO A 147 -11.52 5.16 -5.31
CA PRO A 147 -11.34 6.19 -4.30
C PRO A 147 -9.88 6.65 -4.19
N TRP A 148 -8.89 5.88 -4.64
CA TRP A 148 -7.48 6.21 -4.43
C TRP A 148 -6.80 6.90 -5.61
N GLN A 149 -7.53 7.25 -6.67
CA GLN A 149 -6.97 7.91 -7.87
C GLN A 149 -5.68 7.23 -8.33
N SER A 150 -5.76 5.92 -8.55
CA SER A 150 -4.60 5.04 -8.79
C SER A 150 -3.84 5.31 -10.09
N ASP A 151 -4.37 6.17 -10.95
CA ASP A 151 -3.67 6.73 -12.10
C ASP A 151 -2.76 7.90 -11.74
N HIS A 152 -2.65 8.33 -10.47
CA HIS A 152 -1.74 9.40 -10.03
C HIS A 152 -0.47 8.91 -9.32
N TRP A 153 -0.31 7.61 -9.10
CA TRP A 153 0.83 7.04 -8.36
C TRP A 153 1.16 5.61 -8.81
N ASP A 154 2.44 5.25 -8.75
CA ASP A 154 2.90 3.86 -8.99
C ASP A 154 2.90 3.03 -7.70
N ILE A 155 3.31 3.65 -6.59
CA ILE A 155 3.38 3.03 -5.26
C ILE A 155 2.85 4.02 -4.23
N LEU A 156 1.86 3.58 -3.45
CA LEU A 156 1.37 4.27 -2.26
C LEU A 156 1.85 3.51 -1.01
N SER A 157 2.69 4.15 -0.20
CA SER A 157 3.17 3.58 1.07
C SER A 157 2.39 4.17 2.24
N LEU A 158 1.85 3.31 3.10
CA LEU A 158 1.04 3.70 4.25
C LEU A 158 1.77 3.38 5.56
N GLY A 159 1.75 4.30 6.52
CA GLY A 159 2.31 4.08 7.85
C GLY A 159 3.85 4.02 7.92
N HIS A 160 4.58 4.56 6.93
CA HIS A 160 6.04 4.56 6.96
C HIS A 160 6.58 5.55 8.00
N CYS A 161 7.71 5.19 8.61
CA CYS A 161 8.41 6.04 9.59
C CYS A 161 9.60 6.82 9.01
N HIS A 162 9.84 6.68 7.70
CA HIS A 162 10.99 7.28 7.04
C HIS A 162 10.58 8.41 6.10
N ASP A 163 10.90 9.65 6.48
CA ASP A 163 10.83 10.81 5.59
C ASP A 163 12.24 11.24 5.18
N THR A 164 12.51 11.15 3.89
CA THR A 164 13.77 11.66 3.33
C THR A 164 13.80 13.18 3.37
N ALA A 165 14.99 13.79 3.33
CA ALA A 165 15.09 15.25 3.19
C ALA A 165 14.53 15.77 1.84
N ALA A 166 14.52 14.91 0.83
CA ALA A 166 13.90 15.21 -0.45
C ALA A 166 12.38 15.32 -0.28
N ASN A 167 11.78 16.35 -0.87
CA ASN A 167 10.33 16.56 -0.91
C ASN A 167 9.64 16.75 0.46
N ARG A 168 10.37 17.09 1.53
CA ARG A 168 9.74 17.41 2.84
C ARG A 168 8.71 18.55 2.78
N ASN A 169 8.88 19.46 1.82
CA ASN A 169 7.98 20.56 1.54
C ASN A 169 6.76 20.15 0.69
N ILE A 170 6.68 18.90 0.23
CA ILE A 170 5.55 18.33 -0.52
C ILE A 170 4.78 17.44 0.44
N SER A 171 4.01 18.06 1.32
CA SER A 171 3.25 17.35 2.36
C SER A 171 1.90 18.02 2.60
N LEU A 172 0.96 17.25 3.15
CA LEU A 172 -0.30 17.75 3.67
C LEU A 172 -0.47 17.20 5.09
N ILE A 173 -0.41 18.08 6.07
CA ILE A 173 -0.81 17.78 7.45
C ILE A 173 -2.30 18.12 7.56
N TYR A 174 -3.06 17.24 8.22
CA TYR A 174 -4.48 17.43 8.46
C TYR A 174 -4.86 16.91 9.86
N ASP A 175 -6.00 17.37 10.34
CA ASP A 175 -6.55 16.95 11.64
C ASP A 175 -7.16 15.54 11.51
N ASP A 176 -6.70 14.62 12.37
CA ASP A 176 -7.24 13.27 12.46
C ASP A 176 -7.59 12.98 13.93
N PRO A 177 -8.89 12.81 14.25
CA PRO A 177 -9.34 12.59 15.63
C PRO A 177 -8.87 11.24 16.21
N SER A 178 -8.32 10.36 15.37
CA SER A 178 -7.80 9.04 15.77
C SER A 178 -6.34 9.12 16.19
N VAL A 179 -5.66 10.25 15.96
CA VAL A 179 -4.27 10.46 16.40
C VAL A 179 -4.29 10.82 17.90
N PRO A 180 -3.50 10.12 18.74
CA PRO A 180 -3.39 10.49 20.15
C PRO A 180 -2.86 11.93 20.31
N PRO A 181 -3.43 12.73 21.22
CA PRO A 181 -2.98 14.11 21.42
C PRO A 181 -1.53 14.16 21.88
N GLY A 182 -0.81 15.20 21.44
CA GLY A 182 0.58 15.45 21.85
C GLY A 182 1.62 14.62 21.11
N LYS A 183 1.27 14.04 19.95
CA LYS A 183 2.24 13.37 19.07
C LYS A 183 2.98 14.39 18.23
N GLU A 184 4.31 14.34 18.20
CA GLU A 184 5.10 15.25 17.37
C GLU A 184 5.36 14.66 15.98
N PHE A 185 5.21 15.47 14.94
CA PHE A 185 5.62 15.18 13.57
C PHE A 185 6.44 16.35 13.03
N GLY A 186 7.76 16.14 12.90
CA GLY A 186 8.69 17.25 12.67
C GLY A 186 8.59 18.27 13.79
N ASP A 187 8.35 19.54 13.43
CA ASP A 187 8.19 20.65 14.38
C ASP A 187 6.70 20.92 14.74
N THR A 188 5.79 20.03 14.35
CA THR A 188 4.34 20.18 14.56
C THR A 188 3.83 19.20 15.60
N VAL A 189 3.06 19.69 16.59
CA VAL A 189 2.31 18.84 17.51
C VAL A 189 0.97 18.48 16.87
N LEU A 190 0.69 17.19 16.78
CA LEU A 190 -0.53 16.58 16.26
C LEU A 190 -1.55 16.34 17.39
N GLY A 191 -2.82 16.41 17.03
CA GLY A 191 -3.97 16.40 17.96
C GLY A 191 -4.33 17.80 18.46
#